data_AF-A0A167PYG4-F1
#
_entry.id   AF-A0A167PYG4-F1
#
_cell.length_a   1.000
_cell.length_b   1.000
_cell.length_c   1.000
_cell.angle_alpha   90.00
_cell.angle_beta   90.00
_cell.angle_gamma   90.00
#
_symmetry.space_group_name_H-M   'P 1'
#
loop_
_entity.id
_entity.type
_entity.pdbx_description
1 polymer ?
#
loop_
_entity_poly.entity_id
_entity_poly.type
_entity_poly.pdbx_seq_one_letter_code
_entity_poly.pdbx_strand_id
1 'polypeptide(L)'
;MYDVRSDYRRSSWYDGMRFDPTKDNLLSLRNEEAHKTLRAKMAAGYSGREVDGLELKVDENIKRFMDLLAKYADSEEVLDLGRKVQYFTLDVISEIAFGQPFGFLETDSDVYRYIETTERTLPMVMVTTVIPVLVKMLASRFLRSALPSETDLFGFGRVIRIAKAVAAERFGKNRKVQNDMLGSFVAHGLNQSEAESEILLQM
;
A
#
# COMPACT_ATOMS: atom_id res chain seq x y z
N MET A 1 -15.50 -12.65 -1.55
CA MET A 1 -15.12 -13.61 -2.61
C MET A 1 -16.40 -14.01 -3.28
N TYR A 2 -16.49 -13.94 -4.61
CA TYR A 2 -17.66 -14.50 -5.28
C TYR A 2 -17.69 -16.01 -5.02
N ASP A 3 -18.88 -16.58 -4.91
CA ASP A 3 -19.02 -18.02 -4.72
C ASP A 3 -18.25 -18.78 -5.82
N VAL A 4 -17.73 -19.98 -5.51
CA VAL A 4 -16.90 -20.78 -6.44
C VAL A 4 -17.66 -21.10 -7.74
N ARG A 5 -18.99 -21.02 -7.73
CA ARG A 5 -19.86 -21.23 -8.90
C ARG A 5 -20.49 -19.95 -9.43
N SER A 6 -20.08 -18.78 -8.96
CA SER A 6 -20.64 -17.51 -9.40
C SER A 6 -20.06 -17.13 -10.77
N ASP A 7 -20.93 -16.70 -11.68
CA ASP A 7 -20.55 -16.07 -12.94
C ASP A 7 -20.23 -14.58 -12.80
N TYR A 8 -20.34 -14.03 -11.58
CA TYR A 8 -19.99 -12.64 -11.33
C TYR A 8 -18.50 -12.41 -11.55
N ARG A 9 -18.15 -11.35 -12.28
CA ARG A 9 -16.78 -10.95 -12.56
C ARG A 9 -16.57 -9.49 -12.21
N ARG A 10 -15.36 -9.13 -11.79
CA ARG A 10 -14.96 -7.74 -11.63
C ARG A 10 -15.13 -6.96 -12.94
N SER A 11 -15.84 -5.84 -12.85
CA SER A 11 -16.07 -4.96 -13.98
C SER A 11 -14.79 -4.22 -14.39
N SER A 12 -14.83 -3.52 -15.52
CA SER A 12 -13.74 -2.65 -15.98
C SER A 12 -13.42 -1.50 -15.02
N TRP A 13 -14.28 -1.20 -14.05
CA TRP A 13 -14.02 -0.21 -13.01
C TRP A 13 -12.70 -0.47 -12.28
N TYR A 14 -12.40 -1.76 -12.02
CA TYR A 14 -11.18 -2.20 -11.35
C TYR A 14 -9.91 -1.92 -12.16
N ASP A 15 -9.99 -1.75 -13.49
CA ASP A 15 -8.83 -1.39 -14.31
C ASP A 15 -8.28 0.00 -13.93
N GLY A 16 -9.11 0.90 -13.38
CA GLY A 16 -8.68 2.22 -12.91
C GLY A 16 -7.93 2.22 -11.59
N MET A 17 -7.92 1.09 -10.86
CA MET A 17 -7.20 0.94 -9.58
C MET A 17 -5.74 0.48 -9.77
N ARG A 18 -5.21 0.56 -10.99
CA ARG A 18 -3.80 0.29 -11.29
C ARG A 18 -2.94 1.50 -10.93
N PHE A 19 -1.93 1.30 -10.09
CA PHE A 19 -0.91 2.34 -9.82
C PHE A 19 0.01 2.55 -11.03
N ASP A 20 0.37 1.46 -11.72
CA ASP A 20 0.99 1.46 -13.03
C ASP A 20 -0.06 0.94 -14.03
N PRO A 21 -0.54 1.76 -15.00
CA PRO A 21 -1.57 1.34 -15.95
C PRO A 21 -1.27 0.07 -16.76
N THR A 22 0.00 -0.38 -16.76
CA THR A 22 0.45 -1.60 -17.44
C THR A 22 0.53 -2.82 -16.53
N LYS A 23 0.34 -2.66 -15.22
CA LYS A 23 0.47 -3.73 -14.22
C LYS A 23 -0.75 -3.82 -13.33
N ASP A 24 -1.19 -5.06 -13.08
CA ASP A 24 -2.24 -5.31 -12.11
C ASP A 24 -1.70 -5.46 -10.68
N ASN A 25 -2.56 -5.19 -9.71
CA ASN A 25 -2.42 -5.55 -8.30
C ASN A 25 -3.62 -6.40 -7.88
N LEU A 26 -3.63 -6.88 -6.63
CA LEU A 26 -4.70 -7.70 -6.09
C LEU A 26 -6.09 -7.04 -6.20
N LEU A 27 -6.17 -5.71 -6.15
CA LEU A 27 -7.43 -4.98 -6.31
C LEU A 27 -7.85 -4.88 -7.79
N SER A 28 -6.94 -4.54 -8.70
CA SER A 28 -7.27 -4.30 -10.11
C SER A 28 -7.41 -5.59 -10.93
N LEU A 29 -6.83 -6.71 -10.47
CA LEU A 29 -6.80 -7.97 -11.22
C LEU A 29 -8.22 -8.54 -11.38
N ARG A 30 -8.68 -8.63 -12.63
CA ARG A 30 -10.05 -9.07 -13.00
C ARG A 30 -10.14 -10.55 -13.38
N ASN A 31 -9.03 -11.17 -13.79
CA ASN A 31 -8.99 -12.61 -14.04
C ASN A 31 -9.07 -13.35 -12.71
N GLU A 32 -10.12 -14.13 -12.50
CA GLU A 32 -10.40 -14.80 -11.22
C GLU A 32 -9.34 -15.83 -10.84
N GLU A 33 -8.79 -16.58 -11.80
CA GLU A 33 -7.75 -17.59 -11.53
C GLU A 33 -6.43 -16.92 -11.12
N ALA A 34 -6.03 -15.88 -11.85
CA ALA A 34 -4.85 -15.08 -11.52
C ALA A 34 -5.03 -14.37 -10.17
N HIS A 35 -6.22 -13.81 -9.90
CA HIS A 35 -6.54 -13.18 -8.62
C HIS A 35 -6.52 -14.19 -7.47
N LYS A 36 -7.10 -15.37 -7.64
CA LYS A 36 -7.03 -16.46 -6.66
C LYS A 36 -5.58 -16.86 -6.39
N THR A 37 -4.76 -16.95 -7.43
CA THR A 37 -3.33 -17.29 -7.32
C THR A 37 -2.57 -16.23 -6.54
N LEU A 38 -2.70 -14.96 -6.92
CA LEU A 38 -2.04 -13.83 -6.25
C LEU A 38 -2.48 -13.72 -4.78
N ARG A 39 -3.79 -13.82 -4.52
CA ARG A 39 -4.35 -13.83 -3.15
C ARG A 39 -3.77 -14.96 -2.30
N ALA A 40 -3.61 -16.16 -2.87
CA ALA A 40 -3.08 -17.31 -2.15
C ALA A 40 -1.64 -17.06 -1.67
N LYS A 41 -0.81 -16.38 -2.48
CA LYS A 41 0.54 -15.97 -2.08
C LYS A 41 0.54 -15.02 -0.87
N MET A 42 -0.51 -14.22 -0.71
CA MET A 42 -0.60 -13.19 0.32
C MET A 42 -1.40 -13.61 1.55
N ALA A 43 -2.07 -14.77 1.52
CA ALA A 43 -3.00 -15.17 2.57
C ALA A 43 -2.33 -15.35 3.94
N ALA A 44 -1.12 -15.92 3.96
CA ALA A 44 -0.37 -16.15 5.19
C ALA A 44 0.03 -14.83 5.87
N GLY A 45 0.64 -13.90 5.11
CA GLY A 45 1.03 -12.59 5.62
C GLY A 45 -0.16 -11.78 6.15
N TYR A 46 -1.29 -11.75 5.43
CA TYR A 46 -2.51 -11.07 5.92
C TYR A 46 -3.14 -11.73 7.13
N SER A 47 -2.94 -13.04 7.33
CA SER A 47 -3.43 -13.72 8.53
C SER A 47 -2.59 -13.43 9.78
N GLY A 48 -1.43 -12.78 9.64
CA GLY A 48 -0.51 -12.50 10.74
C GLY A 48 0.31 -13.70 11.22
N ARG A 49 0.03 -14.92 10.74
CA ARG A 49 0.68 -16.17 11.20
C ARG A 49 2.19 -16.20 11.00
N GLU A 50 2.68 -15.45 10.02
CA GLU A 50 4.11 -15.39 9.64
C GLU A 50 4.71 -14.01 9.91
N VAL A 51 4.04 -13.18 10.71
CA VAL A 51 4.55 -11.88 11.12
C VAL A 51 5.02 -11.97 12.57
N ASP A 52 6.33 -11.86 12.77
CA ASP A 52 6.94 -11.95 14.09
C ASP A 52 6.47 -10.79 14.98
N GLY A 53 5.95 -11.14 16.15
CA GLY A 53 5.54 -10.17 17.17
C GLY A 53 4.42 -9.24 16.71
N LEU A 54 3.50 -9.70 15.85
CA LEU A 54 2.41 -8.85 15.33
C LEU A 54 1.65 -8.09 16.43
N GLU A 55 1.24 -8.78 17.50
CA GLU A 55 0.54 -8.13 18.63
C GLU A 55 1.43 -7.11 19.33
N LEU A 56 2.70 -7.44 19.56
CA LEU A 56 3.67 -6.52 20.17
C LEU A 56 3.86 -5.25 19.32
N LYS A 57 3.94 -5.38 18.00
CA LYS A 57 4.04 -4.24 17.07
C LYS A 57 2.82 -3.34 17.15
N VAL A 58 1.62 -3.92 17.25
CA VAL A 58 0.39 -3.14 17.44
C VAL A 58 0.41 -2.44 18.80
N ASP A 59 0.77 -3.15 19.88
CA ASP A 59 0.86 -2.59 21.24
C ASP A 59 1.86 -1.43 21.34
N GLU A 60 3.00 -1.54 20.67
CA GLU A 60 3.98 -0.45 20.59
C GLU A 60 3.43 0.79 19.90
N ASN A 61 2.69 0.62 18.79
CA ASN A 61 2.04 1.75 18.12
C ASN A 61 0.89 2.33 18.92
N ILE A 62 0.15 1.51 19.68
CA ILE A 62 -0.87 2.00 20.61
C ILE A 62 -0.21 2.89 21.67
N LYS A 63 0.93 2.47 22.24
CA LYS A 63 1.67 3.30 23.20
C LYS A 63 2.10 4.63 22.59
N ARG A 64 2.72 4.61 21.40
CA ARG A 64 3.11 5.84 20.66
C ARG A 64 1.92 6.76 20.41
N PHE A 65 0.76 6.19 20.09
CA PHE A 65 -0.46 6.97 19.87
C PHE A 65 -0.99 7.58 21.18
N MET A 66 -0.98 6.82 22.28
CA MET A 66 -1.36 7.34 23.59
C MET A 66 -0.42 8.43 24.08
N ASP A 67 0.88 8.28 23.86
CA ASP A 67 1.90 9.30 24.18
C ASP A 67 1.65 10.59 23.40
N LEU A 68 1.29 10.47 22.11
CA LEU A 68 0.91 11.62 21.28
C LEU A 68 -0.36 12.31 21.82
N LEU A 69 -1.39 11.56 22.19
CA LEU A 69 -2.61 12.13 22.75
C LEU A 69 -2.35 12.79 24.11
N ALA A 70 -1.51 12.18 24.95
CA ALA A 70 -1.10 12.75 26.24
C ALA A 70 -0.37 14.10 26.05
N LYS A 71 0.55 14.19 25.07
CA LYS A 71 1.23 15.45 24.72
C LYS A 71 0.24 16.59 24.43
N TYR A 72 -0.82 16.32 23.66
CA TYR A 72 -1.85 17.33 23.36
C TYR A 72 -2.75 17.64 24.56
N ALA A 73 -3.05 16.65 25.40
CA ALA A 73 -3.81 16.85 26.62
C ALA A 73 -3.04 17.71 27.63
N ASP A 74 -1.73 17.45 27.81
CA ASP A 74 -0.84 18.17 28.72
C ASP A 74 -0.58 19.62 28.26
N SER A 75 -0.56 19.86 26.94
CA SER A 75 -0.41 21.20 26.37
C SER A 75 -1.73 21.99 26.24
N GLU A 76 -2.86 21.37 26.58
CA GLU A 76 -4.21 21.90 26.35
C GLU A 76 -4.47 22.31 24.88
N GLU A 77 -3.80 21.66 23.94
CA GLU A 77 -3.93 21.93 22.50
C GLU A 77 -5.01 21.06 21.86
N VAL A 78 -5.75 21.64 20.90
CA VAL A 78 -6.73 20.90 20.11
C VAL A 78 -6.01 20.09 19.03
N LEU A 79 -6.45 18.84 18.83
CA LEU A 79 -5.96 17.96 17.77
C LEU A 79 -7.09 17.49 16.86
N ASP A 80 -6.77 17.26 15.58
CA ASP A 80 -7.65 16.54 14.65
C ASP A 80 -7.51 15.03 14.87
N LEU A 81 -8.48 14.44 15.58
CA LEU A 81 -8.44 13.02 15.91
C LEU A 81 -8.48 12.14 14.65
N GLY A 82 -9.21 12.55 13.60
CA GLY A 82 -9.25 11.81 12.34
C GLY A 82 -7.87 11.71 11.71
N ARG A 83 -7.12 12.83 11.68
CA ARG A 83 -5.74 12.86 11.19
C ARG A 83 -4.81 12.02 12.05
N LYS A 84 -4.91 12.07 13.38
CA LYS A 84 -4.02 11.26 14.25
C LYS A 84 -4.34 9.77 14.19
N VAL A 85 -5.60 9.38 14.04
CA VAL A 85 -5.98 7.99 13.78
C VAL A 85 -5.40 7.51 12.46
N GLN A 86 -5.39 8.35 11.42
CA GLN A 86 -4.74 8.02 10.15
C GLN A 86 -3.23 7.79 10.33
N TYR A 87 -2.54 8.65 11.08
CA TYR A 87 -1.13 8.45 11.44
C TYR A 87 -0.89 7.12 12.16
N PHE A 88 -1.73 6.80 13.15
CA PHE A 88 -1.69 5.52 13.85
C PHE A 88 -1.84 4.33 12.89
N THR A 89 -2.84 4.36 12.00
CA THR A 89 -3.04 3.25 11.05
C THR A 89 -1.88 3.07 10.08
N LEU A 90 -1.26 4.17 9.63
CA LEU A 90 -0.11 4.15 8.73
C LEU A 90 1.14 3.60 9.41
N ASP A 91 1.39 3.95 10.67
CA ASP A 91 2.51 3.39 11.44
C ASP A 91 2.30 1.90 11.77
N VAL A 92 1.08 1.50 12.13
CA VAL A 92 0.75 0.08 12.36
C VAL A 92 0.98 -0.76 11.10
N ILE A 93 0.42 -0.35 9.95
CA ILE A 93 0.54 -1.15 8.73
C ILE A 93 1.97 -1.19 8.20
N SER A 94 2.71 -0.06 8.26
CA SER A 94 4.11 -0.03 7.85
C SER A 94 4.99 -0.90 8.75
N GLU A 95 4.75 -0.92 10.06
CA GLU A 95 5.51 -1.76 10.97
C GLU A 95 5.25 -3.25 10.80
N ILE A 96 3.99 -3.66 10.57
CA ILE A 96 3.62 -5.04 10.30
C ILE A 96 4.13 -5.48 8.91
N ALA A 97 4.05 -4.58 7.92
CA ALA A 97 4.38 -4.91 6.54
C ALA A 97 5.88 -4.93 6.25
N PHE A 98 6.63 -3.99 6.82
CA PHE A 98 8.03 -3.73 6.48
C PHE A 98 8.99 -3.89 7.67
N GLY A 99 8.45 -4.12 8.86
CA GLY A 99 9.20 -4.37 10.09
C GLY A 99 9.48 -3.13 10.93
N GLN A 100 9.19 -1.92 10.44
CA GLN A 100 9.40 -0.64 11.14
C GLN A 100 8.28 0.37 10.81
N PRO A 101 7.85 1.20 11.77
CA PRO A 101 6.89 2.26 11.50
C PRO A 101 7.53 3.35 10.63
N PHE A 102 6.71 4.09 9.88
CA PHE A 102 7.18 5.24 9.09
C PHE A 102 7.44 6.49 9.91
N GLY A 103 6.85 6.59 11.11
CA GLY A 103 7.11 7.65 12.09
C GLY A 103 6.08 8.79 12.04
N PHE A 104 4.86 8.53 11.58
CA PHE A 104 3.78 9.53 11.57
C PHE A 104 3.42 9.99 12.98
N LEU A 105 3.38 9.06 13.94
CA LEU A 105 3.10 9.37 15.34
C LEU A 105 4.27 10.09 16.02
N GLU A 106 5.50 9.63 15.79
CA GLU A 106 6.70 10.20 16.39
C GLU A 106 6.94 11.65 15.94
N THR A 107 6.81 11.89 14.63
CA THR A 107 7.02 13.22 14.05
C THR A 107 5.79 14.11 14.13
N ASP A 108 4.64 13.53 14.50
CA ASP A 108 3.35 14.21 14.53
C ASP A 108 2.99 14.90 13.19
N SER A 109 3.38 14.27 12.07
CA SER A 109 3.38 14.90 10.73
C SER A 109 3.05 13.92 9.60
N ASP A 110 2.64 14.47 8.44
CA ASP A 110 2.40 13.69 7.22
C ASP A 110 3.75 13.31 6.58
N VAL A 111 4.33 12.20 7.05
CA VAL A 111 5.62 11.71 6.58
C VAL A 111 5.54 11.43 5.08
N TYR A 112 6.57 11.88 4.35
CA TYR A 112 6.66 11.81 2.89
C TYR A 112 5.57 12.57 2.12
N ARG A 113 4.72 13.37 2.79
CA ARG A 113 3.51 13.98 2.22
C ARG A 113 2.54 12.93 1.67
N TYR A 114 2.47 11.78 2.34
CA TYR A 114 1.68 10.63 1.91
C TYR A 114 0.18 10.98 1.81
N ILE A 115 -0.39 11.52 2.89
CA ILE A 115 -1.81 11.83 2.97
C ILE A 115 -2.17 12.94 2.00
N GLU A 116 -1.39 14.03 1.98
CA GLU A 116 -1.61 15.15 1.05
C GLU A 116 -1.58 14.67 -0.42
N THR A 117 -0.61 13.81 -0.75
CA THR A 117 -0.50 13.23 -2.09
C THR A 117 -1.73 12.40 -2.43
N THR A 118 -2.12 11.50 -1.53
CA THR A 118 -3.28 10.62 -1.71
C THR A 118 -4.57 11.42 -1.87
N GLU A 119 -4.82 12.43 -1.04
CA GLU A 119 -5.98 13.31 -1.13
C GLU A 119 -6.04 14.09 -2.46
N ARG A 120 -4.89 14.55 -2.98
CA ARG A 120 -4.83 15.28 -4.26
C ARG A 120 -5.03 14.38 -5.48
N THR A 121 -4.64 13.12 -5.38
CA THR A 121 -4.53 12.21 -6.54
C THR A 121 -5.70 11.24 -6.65
N LEU A 122 -6.29 10.82 -5.51
CA LEU A 122 -7.46 9.93 -5.50
C LEU A 122 -8.62 10.42 -6.37
N PRO A 123 -8.99 11.72 -6.39
CA PRO A 123 -10.04 12.20 -7.29
C PRO A 123 -9.74 11.93 -8.78
N MET A 124 -8.48 12.07 -9.18
CA MET A 124 -8.05 11.76 -10.55
C MET A 124 -8.15 10.26 -10.84
N VAL A 125 -7.73 9.41 -9.89
CA VAL A 125 -7.90 7.95 -9.99
C VAL A 125 -9.37 7.59 -10.17
N MET A 126 -10.27 8.17 -9.37
CA MET A 126 -11.71 7.93 -9.45
C MET A 126 -12.29 8.29 -10.83
N VAL A 127 -11.83 9.37 -11.47
CA VAL A 127 -12.23 9.69 -12.86
C VAL A 127 -11.85 8.58 -13.82
N THR A 128 -10.66 7.99 -13.69
CA THR A 128 -10.22 6.89 -14.57
C THR A 128 -11.07 5.63 -14.39
N THR A 129 -11.60 5.38 -13.18
CA THR A 129 -12.48 4.22 -12.91
C THR A 129 -13.85 4.33 -13.59
N VAL A 130 -14.37 5.56 -13.74
CA VAL A 130 -15.67 5.83 -14.37
C VAL A 130 -15.55 5.93 -15.89
N ILE A 131 -14.36 6.26 -16.40
CA ILE A 131 -14.07 6.37 -17.84
C ILE A 131 -12.96 5.37 -18.21
N PRO A 132 -13.25 4.07 -18.36
CA PRO A 132 -12.22 3.03 -18.57
C PRO A 132 -11.38 3.22 -19.85
N VAL A 133 -11.89 3.96 -20.84
CA VAL A 133 -11.14 4.32 -22.05
C VAL A 133 -9.91 5.17 -21.72
N LEU A 134 -9.99 5.99 -20.68
CA LEU A 134 -8.88 6.84 -20.23
C LEU A 134 -7.69 6.00 -19.78
N VAL A 135 -7.92 4.90 -19.04
CA VAL A 135 -6.86 3.95 -18.65
C VAL A 135 -6.17 3.34 -19.88
N LYS A 136 -6.95 2.95 -20.90
CA LYS A 136 -6.40 2.40 -22.15
C LYS A 136 -5.60 3.43 -22.93
N MET A 137 -6.04 4.69 -22.96
CA MET A 137 -5.30 5.79 -23.58
C MET A 137 -4.00 6.07 -22.84
N LEU A 138 -4.05 6.17 -21.51
CA LEU A 138 -2.90 6.39 -20.65
C LEU A 138 -1.85 5.27 -20.75
N ALA A 139 -2.29 4.01 -20.90
CA ALA A 139 -1.41 2.86 -21.13
C ALA A 139 -0.77 2.83 -22.54
N SER A 140 -1.23 3.67 -23.48
CA SER A 140 -0.71 3.71 -24.84
C SER A 140 0.73 4.22 -24.89
N ARG A 141 1.52 3.70 -25.86
CA ARG A 141 2.93 4.05 -26.02
C ARG A 141 3.17 5.56 -26.15
N PHE A 142 2.21 6.30 -26.68
CA PHE A 142 2.31 7.74 -26.92
C PHE A 142 2.05 8.60 -25.66
N LEU A 143 1.30 8.08 -24.68
CA LEU A 143 0.94 8.80 -23.46
C LEU A 143 1.66 8.26 -22.21
N ARG A 144 2.50 7.22 -22.36
CA ARG A 144 3.29 6.65 -21.26
C ARG A 144 4.16 7.65 -20.52
N SER A 145 4.63 8.72 -21.16
CA SER A 145 5.45 9.76 -20.52
C SER A 145 4.64 10.73 -19.65
N ALA A 146 3.31 10.71 -19.75
CA ALA A 146 2.40 11.49 -18.91
C ALA A 146 1.89 10.70 -17.69
N LEU A 147 2.38 9.47 -17.50
CA LEU A 147 2.01 8.61 -16.37
C LEU A 147 2.83 8.92 -15.13
N PRO A 148 2.26 8.68 -13.93
CA PRO A 148 3.01 8.63 -12.68
C PRO A 148 4.27 7.79 -12.78
N SER A 149 5.42 8.45 -12.83
CA SER A 149 6.74 7.82 -12.82
C SER A 149 7.39 7.90 -11.45
N GLU A 150 8.47 7.15 -11.22
CA GLU A 150 9.33 7.33 -10.02
C GLU A 150 9.90 8.76 -9.88
N THR A 151 9.82 9.53 -10.97
CA THR A 151 10.23 10.92 -11.10
C THR A 151 9.06 11.91 -11.06
N ASP A 152 7.82 11.46 -10.84
CA ASP A 152 6.65 12.33 -10.95
C ASP A 152 6.54 13.36 -9.83
N LEU A 153 6.32 14.60 -10.27
CA LEU A 153 6.03 15.79 -9.47
C LEU A 153 4.66 15.75 -8.77
N PHE A 154 3.79 14.79 -9.12
CA PHE A 154 2.43 14.63 -8.55
C PHE A 154 2.38 13.90 -7.20
N GLY A 155 3.50 13.80 -6.49
CA GLY A 155 3.57 13.30 -5.10
C GLY A 155 3.72 11.78 -4.96
N PHE A 156 3.11 10.98 -5.84
CA PHE A 156 3.22 9.51 -5.78
C PHE A 156 4.64 8.99 -6.03
N GLY A 157 5.50 9.73 -6.73
CA GLY A 157 6.87 9.30 -7.03
C GLY A 157 7.69 8.97 -5.78
N ARG A 158 7.46 9.67 -4.65
CA ARG A 158 8.13 9.36 -3.38
C ARG A 158 7.65 8.04 -2.78
N VAL A 159 6.33 7.82 -2.74
CA VAL A 159 5.71 6.60 -2.22
C VAL A 159 6.11 5.38 -3.08
N ILE A 160 6.10 5.53 -4.40
CA ILE A 160 6.58 4.52 -5.36
C ILE A 160 8.06 4.20 -5.12
N ARG A 161 8.90 5.22 -4.92
CA ARG A 161 10.32 5.03 -4.66
C ARG A 161 10.56 4.26 -3.36
N ILE A 162 9.82 4.58 -2.30
CA ILE A 162 9.89 3.85 -1.02
C ILE A 162 9.45 2.40 -1.24
N ALA A 163 8.31 2.18 -1.90
CA ALA A 163 7.83 0.84 -2.20
C ALA A 163 8.86 0.00 -2.98
N LYS A 164 9.52 0.60 -3.98
CA LYS A 164 10.58 -0.03 -4.75
C LYS A 164 11.84 -0.31 -3.94
N ALA A 165 12.25 0.62 -3.09
CA ALA A 165 13.40 0.42 -2.21
C ALA A 165 13.15 -0.74 -1.25
N VAL A 166 11.99 -0.75 -0.58
CA VAL A 166 11.58 -1.81 0.35
C VAL A 166 11.43 -3.16 -0.36
N ALA A 167 10.84 -3.19 -1.55
CA ALA A 167 10.77 -4.41 -2.35
C ALA A 167 12.17 -4.91 -2.71
N ALA A 168 13.05 -4.04 -3.21
CA ALA A 168 14.38 -4.41 -3.68
C ALA A 168 15.25 -5.05 -2.59
N GLU A 169 15.08 -4.66 -1.32
CA GLU A 169 15.76 -5.31 -0.18
C GLU A 169 15.47 -6.80 -0.07
N ARG A 170 14.33 -7.27 -0.60
CA ARG A 170 13.88 -8.67 -0.50
C ARG A 170 14.31 -9.55 -1.67
N PHE A 171 14.91 -8.97 -2.71
CA PHE A 171 15.33 -9.68 -3.91
C PHE A 171 16.83 -9.49 -4.19
N GLY A 172 17.38 -10.29 -5.11
CA GLY A 172 18.81 -10.24 -5.47
C GLY A 172 19.73 -11.09 -4.59
N LYS A 173 21.05 -10.94 -4.78
CA LYS A 173 22.09 -11.80 -4.16
C LYS A 173 22.21 -11.61 -2.65
N ASN A 174 21.98 -10.40 -2.15
CA ASN A 174 22.09 -10.04 -0.73
C ASN A 174 20.71 -9.76 -0.12
N ARG A 175 19.70 -10.56 -0.48
CA ARG A 175 18.33 -10.35 -0.02
C ARG A 175 18.22 -10.44 1.50
N LYS A 176 17.47 -9.51 2.08
CA LYS A 176 17.09 -9.52 3.49
C LYS A 176 15.87 -10.43 3.69
N VAL A 177 16.04 -11.48 4.48
CA VAL A 177 14.94 -12.35 4.91
C VAL A 177 14.45 -11.84 6.26
N GLN A 178 13.16 -11.51 6.35
CA GLN A 178 12.51 -11.15 7.61
C GLN A 178 11.12 -11.79 7.63
N ASN A 179 10.62 -12.07 8.82
CA ASN A 179 9.26 -12.57 9.04
C ASN A 179 8.32 -11.37 9.28
N ASP A 180 8.16 -10.55 8.25
CA ASP A 180 7.16 -9.49 8.16
C ASP A 180 6.15 -9.84 7.05
N MET A 181 5.11 -9.02 6.88
CA MET A 181 4.06 -9.32 5.88
C MET A 181 4.65 -9.48 4.47
N LEU A 182 5.57 -8.59 4.08
CA LEU A 182 6.23 -8.64 2.77
C LEU A 182 7.11 -9.89 2.64
N GLY A 183 7.85 -10.24 3.70
CA GLY A 183 8.66 -11.46 3.76
C GLY A 183 7.84 -12.72 3.57
N SER A 184 6.67 -12.79 4.21
CA SER A 184 5.69 -13.87 3.99
C SER A 184 5.27 -13.97 2.52
N PHE A 185 4.96 -12.84 1.87
CA PHE A 185 4.56 -12.85 0.46
C PHE A 185 5.68 -13.34 -0.46
N VAL A 186 6.90 -12.88 -0.24
CA VAL A 186 8.08 -13.31 -1.00
C VAL A 186 8.35 -14.80 -0.79
N ALA A 187 8.20 -15.31 0.43
CA ALA A 187 8.34 -16.74 0.73
C ALA A 187 7.30 -17.60 -0.01
N HIS A 188 6.12 -17.04 -0.29
CA HIS A 188 5.06 -17.68 -1.07
C HIS A 188 5.11 -17.39 -2.58
N GLY A 189 6.23 -16.85 -3.08
CA GLY A 189 6.48 -16.71 -4.52
C GLY A 189 5.92 -15.43 -5.14
N LEU A 190 5.71 -14.38 -4.35
CA LEU A 190 5.49 -13.04 -4.88
C LEU A 190 6.80 -12.55 -5.53
N ASN A 191 6.75 -12.18 -6.81
CA ASN A 191 7.93 -11.65 -7.51
C ASN A 191 8.13 -10.16 -7.22
N GLN A 192 9.28 -9.60 -7.60
CA GLN A 192 9.61 -8.21 -7.29
C GLN A 192 8.63 -7.20 -7.87
N SER A 193 8.16 -7.39 -9.11
CA SER A 193 7.20 -6.46 -9.71
C SER A 193 5.81 -6.57 -9.07
N GLU A 194 5.40 -7.76 -8.63
CA GLU A 194 4.18 -7.94 -7.84
C GLU A 194 4.36 -7.24 -6.48
N ALA A 195 5.46 -7.47 -5.77
CA ALA A 195 5.77 -6.84 -4.49
C ALA A 195 5.72 -5.30 -4.55
N GLU A 196 6.36 -4.68 -5.54
CA GLU A 196 6.29 -3.22 -5.73
C GLU A 196 4.86 -2.69 -5.85
N SER A 197 3.99 -3.42 -6.57
CA SER A 197 2.59 -3.05 -6.79
C SER A 197 1.73 -3.28 -5.54
N GLU A 198 1.96 -4.38 -4.84
CA GLU A 198 1.20 -4.74 -3.63
C GLU A 198 1.58 -3.87 -2.42
N ILE A 199 2.83 -3.44 -2.30
CA ILE A 199 3.27 -2.50 -1.25
C ILE A 199 2.48 -1.19 -1.36
N LEU A 200 2.32 -0.68 -2.58
CA LEU A 200 1.53 0.53 -2.84
C LEU A 200 0.04 0.35 -2.54
N LEU A 201 -0.48 -0.87 -2.64
CA LEU A 201 -1.86 -1.18 -2.30
C LEU A 201 -2.09 -1.30 -0.78
N GLN A 202 -1.06 -1.66 -0.02
CA GLN A 202 -1.13 -1.90 1.42
C GLN A 202 -1.03 -0.64 2.26
N MET A 203 -0.31 0.37 1.75
CA MET A 203 -0.23 1.70 2.36
C MET A 203 -1.44 2.53 1.96
#